data_AF-A0A9E3ETD5-F1
#
_entry.id   AF-A0A9E3ETD5-F1
#
_cell.length_a   1.000
_cell.length_b   1.000
_cell.length_c   1.000
_cell.angle_alpha   90.00
_cell.angle_beta   90.00
_cell.angle_gamma   90.00
#
_symmetry.space_group_name_H-M   'P 1'
#
loop_
_entity.id
_entity.type
_entity.pdbx_description
1 polymer ?
#
loop_
_entity_poly.entity_id
_entity_poly.type
_entity_poly.pdbx_seq_one_letter_code
_entity_poly.pdbx_strand_id
1 'polypeptide(L)' 'VVLAAALCSAGALDKSQTVGAAALEVTGRQGLVPLHWAVACLLIDVGSPNYPTAKLREIRDECARLVRERGGTWSER' A
#
# COMPACT_ATOMS: atom_id res chain seq x y z
N VAL A 1 -6.53 -5.19 -0.29
CA VAL A 1 -6.28 -4.25 0.84
C VAL A 1 -7.01 -4.69 2.10
N VAL A 2 -8.35 -4.76 2.09
CA VAL A 2 -9.15 -5.08 3.29
C VAL A 2 -8.72 -6.40 3.96
N LEU A 3 -8.52 -7.48 3.18
CA LEU A 3 -8.07 -8.75 3.75
C LEU A 3 -6.69 -8.65 4.43
N ALA A 4 -5.73 -7.96 3.81
CA ALA A 4 -4.41 -7.77 4.40
C ALA A 4 -4.49 -6.95 5.70
N ALA A 5 -5.29 -5.88 5.70
CA ALA A 5 -5.54 -5.09 6.92
C ALA A 5 -6.21 -5.93 8.02
N ALA A 6 -7.21 -6.76 7.69
CA ALA A 6 -7.86 -7.65 8.65
C ALA A 6 -6.88 -8.67 9.25
N LEU A 7 -5.99 -9.24 8.43
CA LEU A 7 -4.93 -10.15 8.89
C LEU A 7 -3.93 -9.42 9.80
N CYS A 8 -3.56 -8.18 9.47
CA CYS A 8 -2.73 -7.34 10.32
C CYS A 8 -3.39 -7.13 11.69
N SER A 9 -4.66 -6.71 11.72
CA SER A 9 -5.41 -6.50 12.95
C SER A 9 -5.58 -7.78 13.78
N ALA A 10 -5.62 -8.95 13.12
CA ALA A 10 -5.65 -10.26 13.77
C ALA A 10 -4.27 -10.75 14.24
N GLY A 11 -3.20 -9.96 14.08
CA GLY A 11 -1.82 -10.35 14.43
C GLY A 11 -1.18 -11.35 13.47
N ALA A 12 -1.85 -11.70 12.37
CA ALA A 12 -1.35 -12.64 11.36
C ALA A 12 -0.41 -11.94 10.36
N LEU A 13 0.73 -11.42 10.86
CA LEU A 13 1.62 -10.53 10.11
C LEU A 13 2.17 -11.18 8.83
N ASP A 14 2.67 -12.41 8.87
CA ASP A 14 3.20 -13.10 7.68
C ASP A 14 2.16 -13.24 6.55
N LYS A 15 0.90 -13.51 6.94
CA LYS A 15 -0.23 -13.57 6.00
C LYS A 15 -0.57 -12.19 5.47
N SER A 16 -0.58 -11.18 6.35
CA SER A 16 -0.78 -9.78 5.97
C SER A 16 0.26 -9.31 4.94
N GLN A 17 1.54 -9.62 5.18
CA GLN A 17 2.65 -9.30 4.27
C GLN A 17 2.48 -9.97 2.91
N THR A 18 2.15 -11.26 2.89
CA THR A 18 1.95 -12.02 1.65
C THR A 18 0.79 -11.48 0.83
N VAL A 19 -0.38 -11.30 1.47
CA VAL A 19 -1.58 -10.77 0.81
C VAL A 19 -1.35 -9.31 0.40
N GLY A 20 -0.65 -8.53 1.21
CA GLY A 20 -0.28 -7.14 0.93
C GLY A 20 0.64 -7.03 -0.27
N ALA A 21 1.70 -7.83 -0.35
CA ALA A 21 2.64 -7.82 -1.48
C ALA A 21 1.94 -8.19 -2.81
N ALA A 22 1.06 -9.20 -2.80
CA ALA A 22 0.26 -9.55 -3.97
C ALA A 22 -0.71 -8.42 -4.36
N ALA A 23 -1.35 -7.78 -3.36
CA ALA A 23 -2.22 -6.64 -3.61
C ALA A 23 -1.46 -5.42 -4.17
N LEU A 24 -0.21 -5.21 -3.75
CA LEU A 24 0.64 -4.13 -4.26
C LEU A 24 0.90 -4.32 -5.76
N GLU A 25 1.28 -5.53 -6.17
CA GLU A 25 1.49 -5.86 -7.59
C GLU A 25 0.22 -5.67 -8.43
N VAL A 26 -0.91 -6.23 -7.97
CA VAL A 26 -2.18 -6.14 -8.70
C VAL A 26 -2.65 -4.69 -8.84
N THR A 27 -2.61 -3.92 -7.76
CA THR A 27 -3.06 -2.52 -7.78
C THR A 27 -2.16 -1.62 -8.63
N GLY A 28 -0.84 -1.88 -8.61
CA GLY A 28 0.11 -1.23 -9.50
C GLY A 28 -0.15 -1.55 -10.98
N ARG A 29 -0.29 -2.83 -11.32
CA ARG A 29 -0.55 -3.28 -12.70
C ARG A 29 -1.86 -2.72 -13.27
N GLN A 30 -2.89 -2.62 -12.45
CA GLN A 30 -4.21 -2.13 -12.86
C GLN A 30 -4.36 -0.60 -12.77
N GLY A 31 -3.32 0.13 -12.38
CA GLY A 31 -3.36 1.60 -12.26
C GLY A 31 -4.33 2.10 -11.18
N LEU A 32 -4.63 1.28 -10.16
CA LEU A 32 -5.57 1.60 -9.07
C LEU A 32 -4.89 2.48 -8.03
N VAL A 33 -4.56 3.71 -8.41
CA VAL A 33 -3.67 4.61 -7.64
C VAL A 33 -4.04 4.74 -6.15
N PRO A 34 -5.31 5.00 -5.75
CA PRO A 34 -5.64 5.11 -4.33
C PRO A 34 -5.48 3.79 -3.55
N LEU A 35 -5.76 2.65 -4.19
CA LEU A 35 -5.57 1.35 -3.56
C LEU A 35 -4.10 0.97 -3.48
N HIS A 36 -3.32 1.32 -4.51
CA HIS A 36 -1.87 1.10 -4.53
C HIS A 36 -1.18 1.90 -3.42
N TRP A 37 -1.61 3.15 -3.21
CA TRP A 37 -1.22 3.96 -2.05
C TRP A 37 -1.54 3.29 -0.72
N ALA A 38 -2.78 2.83 -0.54
CA ALA A 38 -3.23 2.23 0.72
C ALA A 38 -2.46 0.95 1.08
N VAL A 39 -2.13 0.13 0.09
CA VAL A 39 -1.32 -1.08 0.31
C VAL A 39 0.12 -0.73 0.64
N ALA A 40 0.70 0.28 -0.01
CA ALA A 40 2.05 0.74 0.30
C ALA A 40 2.13 1.23 1.76
N CYS A 41 1.13 2.00 2.24
CA CYS A 41 1.03 2.41 3.64
C CYS A 41 0.98 1.21 4.59
N LEU A 42 0.09 0.24 4.33
CA LEU A 42 0.00 -0.98 5.15
C LEU A 42 1.35 -1.71 5.25
N LEU A 43 2.04 -1.91 4.12
CA LEU A 43 3.31 -2.62 4.08
C LEU A 43 4.48 -1.83 4.68
N ILE A 44 4.40 -0.49 4.76
CA ILE A 44 5.37 0.32 5.52
C ILE A 44 5.30 -0.02 7.01
N ASP A 45 4.08 -0.19 7.54
CA ASP A 45 3.86 -0.46 8.97
C ASP A 45 4.07 -1.94 9.32
N VAL A 46 3.63 -2.85 8.46
CA VAL A 46 3.69 -4.31 8.68
C VAL A 46 5.02 -4.93 8.22
N GLY A 47 5.74 -4.25 7.32
CA GLY A 47 6.88 -4.79 6.59
C GLY A 47 6.49 -5.55 5.32
N SER A 48 7.49 -5.89 4.52
CA SER A 48 7.32 -6.68 3.29
C SER A 48 8.59 -7.49 3.01
N PRO A 49 8.48 -8.79 2.67
CA PRO A 49 9.64 -9.60 2.31
C PRO A 49 10.19 -9.26 0.92
N ASN A 50 9.33 -8.73 0.03
CA ASN A 50 9.66 -8.54 -1.38
C ASN A 50 10.04 -7.09 -1.73
N TYR A 51 9.73 -6.14 -0.83
CA TYR A 51 9.89 -4.72 -1.11
C TYR A 51 10.60 -4.03 0.06
N PRO A 52 11.73 -3.36 -0.17
CA PRO A 52 12.36 -2.56 0.88
C PRO A 52 11.46 -1.37 1.26
N THR A 53 11.47 -0.98 2.53
CA THR A 53 10.63 0.12 3.04
C THR A 53 10.82 1.43 2.28
N ALA A 54 12.04 1.73 1.81
CA ALA A 54 12.31 2.90 0.97
C ALA A 54 11.49 2.88 -0.32
N LYS A 55 11.38 1.72 -0.98
CA LYS A 55 10.60 1.57 -2.21
C LYS A 55 9.11 1.76 -1.96
N LEU A 56 8.60 1.26 -0.83
CA LEU A 56 7.20 1.43 -0.46
C LEU A 56 6.88 2.92 -0.18
N ARG A 57 7.80 3.67 0.41
CA ARG A 57 7.66 5.13 0.60
C ARG A 57 7.63 5.87 -0.73
N GLU A 58 8.49 5.53 -1.68
CA GLU A 58 8.44 6.09 -3.04
C GLU A 58 7.08 5.85 -3.71
N ILE A 59 6.56 4.61 -3.65
CA ILE A 59 5.26 4.27 -4.22
C ILE A 59 4.14 5.09 -3.59
N ARG A 60 4.14 5.20 -2.25
CA ARG A 60 3.18 6.00 -1.51
C ARG A 60 3.23 7.47 -1.96
N ASP A 61 4.41 8.06 -2.01
CA ASP A 61 4.56 9.49 -2.31
C ASP A 61 4.17 9.80 -3.76
N GLU A 62 4.53 8.91 -4.68
CA GLU A 62 4.15 8.99 -6.10
C GLU A 62 2.63 8.86 -6.29
N CYS A 63 1.98 7.90 -5.62
CA CYS A 63 0.53 7.76 -5.71
C CYS A 63 -0.17 9.00 -5.11
N ALA A 64 0.35 9.56 -4.03
CA ALA A 64 -0.18 10.79 -3.43
C ALA A 64 -0.02 12.00 -4.37
N ARG A 65 1.10 12.11 -5.09
CA ARG A 65 1.32 13.11 -6.14
C ARG A 65 0.29 12.95 -7.27
N LEU A 66 0.15 11.75 -7.83
CA LEU A 66 -0.77 11.46 -8.93
C LEU A 66 -2.23 11.77 -8.60
N VAL A 67 -2.66 11.51 -7.38
CA VAL A 67 -4.03 11.85 -6.95
C VAL A 67 -4.23 13.36 -6.85
N ARG A 68 -3.24 14.11 -6.34
CA ARG A 68 -3.28 15.58 -6.32
C ARG A 68 -3.35 16.17 -7.72
N GLU A 69 -2.57 15.64 -8.66
CA GLU A 69 -2.57 16.06 -10.07
C GLU A 69 -3.90 15.78 -10.77
N ARG A 70 -4.65 14.77 -10.30
CA ARG A 70 -5.99 14.44 -10.79
C ARG A 70 -7.11 15.19 -10.05
N GLY A 71 -6.77 16.20 -9.26
CA GLY A 71 -7.72 17.03 -8.51
C GLY A 71 -8.23 16.41 -7.20
N GLY A 72 -7.63 15.32 -6.73
CA GLY A 72 -7.95 14.71 -5.44
C GLY A 72 -7.21 15.38 -4.28
N THR A 73 -7.87 15.48 -3.12
CA THR A 73 -7.28 16.04 -1.90
C THR A 73 -7.01 14.92 -0.90
N TRP A 74 -5.77 14.84 -0.38
CA TRP A 74 -5.43 13.98 0.75
C TRP A 74 -5.37 14.81 2.03
N SER A 75 -5.86 14.25 3.13
CA SER A 75 -5.63 14.84 4.46
C SER A 75 -4.21 14.52 4.90
N GLU A 76 -3.41 15.55 5.16
CA GLU A 76 -2.16 15.41 5.91
C GLU A 76 -2.54 15.16 7.36
N ARG A 77 -2.43 13.92 7.84
CA ARG A 77 -2.72 13.59 9.23
C ARG A 77 -1.62 12.71 9.79
#